data_AF-A0A386H9D7-F1
#
_entry.id   AF-A0A386H9D7-F1
#
_cell.length_a   1.000
_cell.length_b   1.000
_cell.length_c   1.000
_cell.angle_alpha   90.00
_cell.angle_beta   90.00
_cell.angle_gamma   90.00
#
_symmetry.space_group_name_H-M   'P 1'
#
loop_
_entity.id
_entity.type
_entity.pdbx_description
1 polymer ?
#
loop_
_entity_poly.entity_id
_entity_poly.type
_entity_poly.pdbx_seq_one_letter_code
_entity_poly.pdbx_strand_id
1 'polypeptide(L)'
;MLKKLKRNSTVKPETDLQLDMLKIFKPFYTLVSLYGLCPLSIKFSKSGNEISSIPKSIYFNIVYISCILIACHTFLAIHIHSVFTFETKESMTAALLTQMNYVLELFLLLLSCDITYICAFLNRYKYINIMKKVVAMWRALPYQDSNQILREFRYEVRMVVLGTLLIYNVIMQCINFSRHSNLWKMIMVLMTFDLYQSIQYAMVFFYYVFIMMLVTLLKNIRVNLNKLAMEKQKLDNYVKDYKLSTFVMP
;
A
#
# COMPACT_ATOMS: atom_id res chain seq x y z
N MET A 1 -3.53 -30.95 -32.80
CA MET A 1 -3.60 -29.57 -32.28
C MET A 1 -3.88 -29.51 -30.77
N LEU A 2 -4.83 -30.28 -30.23
CA LEU A 2 -5.14 -30.35 -28.78
C LEU A 2 -3.99 -30.82 -27.86
N LYS A 3 -3.05 -31.65 -28.34
CA LYS A 3 -1.85 -32.03 -27.55
C LYS A 3 -0.84 -30.89 -27.35
N LYS A 4 -0.85 -29.84 -28.18
CA LYS A 4 0.01 -28.65 -28.01
C LYS A 4 -0.56 -27.65 -26.99
N LEU A 5 -1.88 -27.64 -26.77
CA LEU A 5 -2.51 -26.82 -25.74
C LEU A 5 -2.31 -27.38 -24.32
N LYS A 6 -2.27 -28.72 -24.16
CA LYS A 6 -2.03 -29.36 -22.86
C LYS A 6 -0.58 -29.23 -22.35
N ARG A 7 0.37 -28.86 -23.22
CA ARG A 7 1.78 -28.65 -22.86
C ARG A 7 2.06 -27.23 -22.35
N ASN A 8 1.15 -26.28 -22.58
CA ASN A 8 1.23 -24.92 -22.04
C ASN A 8 0.39 -24.72 -20.77
N SER A 9 -0.44 -25.69 -20.39
CA SER A 9 -1.21 -25.68 -19.14
C SER A 9 -0.48 -26.32 -17.96
N THR A 10 0.72 -26.87 -18.16
CA THR A 10 1.64 -27.15 -17.06
C THR A 10 2.37 -25.86 -16.72
N VAL A 11 1.62 -24.89 -16.18
CA VAL A 11 2.20 -23.93 -15.23
C VAL A 11 2.79 -24.83 -14.14
N LYS A 12 4.11 -25.05 -14.19
CA LYS A 12 4.82 -25.61 -13.04
C LYS A 12 4.33 -24.80 -11.84
N PRO A 13 3.85 -25.44 -10.75
CA PRO A 13 3.66 -24.71 -9.51
C PRO A 13 5.00 -24.01 -9.29
N GLU A 14 4.96 -22.68 -9.26
CA GLU A 14 6.14 -21.84 -9.07
C GLU A 14 6.75 -22.33 -7.77
N THR A 15 7.73 -23.22 -7.88
CA THR A 15 8.36 -23.96 -6.78
C THR A 15 8.88 -22.91 -5.83
N ASP A 16 8.18 -22.73 -4.70
CA ASP A 16 8.44 -21.78 -3.60
C ASP A 16 9.57 -20.81 -3.90
N LEU A 17 9.31 -19.91 -4.86
CA LEU A 17 10.29 -18.98 -5.39
C LEU A 17 10.59 -17.99 -4.29
N GLN A 18 11.63 -18.25 -3.49
CA GLN A 18 12.02 -17.55 -2.25
C GLN A 18 11.16 -16.31 -2.01
N LEU A 19 10.11 -16.52 -1.20
CA LEU A 19 9.15 -15.48 -0.86
C LEU A 19 9.95 -14.37 -0.17
N ASP A 20 9.94 -13.17 -0.75
CA ASP A 20 10.67 -12.02 -0.22
C ASP A 20 9.64 -10.93 0.10
N MET A 21 9.77 -10.33 1.29
CA MET A 21 8.91 -9.25 1.75
C MET A 21 8.85 -8.11 0.72
N LEU A 22 9.98 -7.84 0.06
CA LEU A 22 10.07 -6.80 -0.96
C LEU A 22 9.29 -7.13 -2.24
N LYS A 23 9.25 -8.41 -2.64
CA LYS A 23 8.44 -8.87 -3.79
C LYS A 23 6.94 -8.77 -3.50
N ILE A 24 6.54 -8.96 -2.24
CA ILE A 24 5.14 -8.81 -1.80
C ILE A 24 4.73 -7.34 -1.82
N PHE A 25 5.62 -6.43 -1.41
CA PHE A 25 5.37 -4.99 -1.40
C PHE A 25 5.31 -4.36 -2.81
N LYS A 26 6.06 -4.90 -3.78
CA LYS A 26 6.24 -4.30 -5.11
C LYS A 26 4.94 -3.93 -5.85
N PRO A 27 3.90 -4.78 -5.96
CA PRO A 27 2.67 -4.40 -6.67
C PRO A 27 1.98 -3.19 -6.05
N PHE A 28 1.97 -3.13 -4.73
CA PHE A 28 1.39 -2.02 -3.99
C PHE A 28 2.23 -0.74 -4.15
N TYR A 29 3.55 -0.85 -4.11
CA TYR A 29 4.44 0.28 -4.43
C TYR A 29 4.21 0.85 -5.84
N THR A 30 4.04 -0.02 -6.85
CA THR A 30 3.73 0.41 -8.21
C THR A 30 2.43 1.21 -8.24
N LEU A 31 1.39 0.74 -7.56
CA LEU A 31 0.09 1.41 -7.49
C LEU A 31 0.18 2.80 -6.84
N VAL A 32 0.85 2.90 -5.70
CA VAL A 32 1.06 4.19 -5.01
C VAL A 32 1.93 5.15 -5.85
N SER A 33 2.88 4.61 -6.63
CA SER A 33 3.68 5.39 -7.58
C SER A 33 2.85 5.95 -8.73
N LEU A 34 1.81 5.25 -9.18
CA LEU A 34 0.88 5.78 -10.20
C LEU A 34 0.12 7.01 -9.70
N TYR A 35 -0.15 7.11 -8.40
CA TYR A 35 -0.72 8.32 -7.81
C TYR A 35 0.34 9.41 -7.53
N GLY A 36 1.61 9.19 -7.86
CA GLY A 36 2.70 10.13 -7.58
C GLY A 36 3.10 10.20 -6.10
N LEU A 37 2.52 9.36 -5.24
CA LEU A 37 2.75 9.36 -3.79
C LEU A 37 4.10 8.76 -3.38
N CYS A 38 4.82 8.12 -4.31
CA CYS A 38 6.16 7.56 -4.08
C CYS A 38 7.22 8.37 -4.83
N PRO A 39 7.86 9.38 -4.21
CA PRO A 39 8.75 10.32 -4.89
C PRO A 39 10.12 9.78 -5.27
N LEU A 40 10.40 8.52 -4.97
CA LEU A 40 11.69 7.89 -5.23
C LEU A 40 11.46 6.55 -5.89
N SER A 41 11.91 6.40 -7.13
CA SER A 41 11.92 5.11 -7.83
C SER A 41 12.87 4.15 -7.12
N ILE A 42 12.30 3.03 -6.65
CA ILE A 42 13.04 1.92 -6.07
C ILE A 42 13.39 0.94 -7.18
N LYS A 43 14.69 0.73 -7.43
CA LYS A 43 15.15 -0.39 -8.23
C LYS A 43 15.18 -1.63 -7.36
N PHE A 44 14.33 -2.58 -7.69
CA PHE A 44 14.35 -3.94 -7.14
C PHE A 44 15.44 -4.72 -7.88
N SER A 45 16.58 -4.97 -7.23
CA SER A 45 17.63 -5.81 -7.83
C SER A 45 17.10 -7.21 -8.15
N LYS A 46 17.53 -7.80 -9.28
CA LYS A 46 17.22 -9.19 -9.63
C LYS A 46 17.75 -10.18 -8.60
N SER A 47 18.83 -9.84 -7.91
CA SER A 47 19.41 -10.65 -6.82
C SER A 47 18.71 -10.44 -5.48
N GLY A 48 17.72 -9.54 -5.39
CA GLY A 48 17.03 -9.20 -4.15
C GLY A 48 17.86 -8.34 -3.18
N ASN A 49 19.19 -8.43 -3.19
CA ASN A 49 20.03 -7.97 -2.09
C ASN A 49 20.05 -6.47 -1.82
N GLU A 50 19.70 -5.61 -2.77
CA GLU A 50 19.79 -4.16 -2.59
C GLU A 50 18.60 -3.38 -3.14
N ILE A 51 18.16 -2.41 -2.35
CA ILE A 51 17.19 -1.37 -2.70
C ILE A 51 18.00 -0.12 -3.04
N SER A 52 18.21 0.13 -4.33
CA SER A 52 18.83 1.38 -4.80
C SER A 52 17.76 2.40 -5.18
N SER A 53 17.87 3.60 -4.63
CA SER A 53 17.02 4.74 -4.98
C SER A 53 17.64 5.49 -6.15
N ILE A 54 16.86 5.83 -7.17
CA ILE A 54 17.32 6.67 -8.29
C ILE A 54 17.05 8.14 -7.95
N PRO A 55 18.04 8.96 -7.57
CA PRO A 55 17.80 10.34 -7.15
C PRO A 55 17.23 11.23 -8.27
N LYS A 56 17.57 10.95 -9.54
CA LYS A 56 17.03 11.68 -10.70
C LYS A 56 15.52 11.52 -10.89
N SER A 57 14.91 10.48 -10.31
CA SER A 57 13.45 10.26 -10.39
C SER A 57 12.63 11.30 -9.62
N ILE A 58 13.25 12.02 -8.68
CA ILE A 58 12.57 13.02 -7.85
C ILE A 58 12.02 14.16 -8.72
N TYR A 59 12.83 14.69 -9.66
CA TYR A 59 12.40 15.80 -10.51
C TYR A 59 11.20 15.44 -11.38
N PHE A 60 11.24 14.26 -12.01
CA PHE A 60 10.10 13.76 -12.78
C PHE A 60 8.86 13.57 -11.92
N ASN A 61 9.02 13.05 -10.69
CA ASN A 61 7.88 12.88 -9.80
C ASN A 61 7.32 14.22 -9.30
N ILE A 62 8.16 15.23 -9.04
CA ILE A 62 7.70 16.58 -8.68
C ILE A 62 6.89 17.17 -9.83
N VAL A 63 7.41 17.14 -11.07
CA VAL A 63 6.68 17.63 -12.24
C VAL A 63 5.35 16.89 -12.40
N TYR A 64 5.35 15.56 -12.24
CA TYR A 64 4.15 14.74 -12.31
C TYR A 64 3.10 15.12 -11.25
N ILE A 65 3.50 15.23 -9.98
CA ILE A 65 2.62 15.67 -8.89
C ILE A 65 2.09 17.07 -9.17
N SER A 66 2.96 18.02 -9.55
CA SER A 66 2.54 19.39 -9.85
C SER A 66 1.49 19.42 -10.97
N CYS A 67 1.66 18.62 -12.02
CA CYS A 67 0.65 18.49 -13.08
C CYS A 67 -0.68 17.95 -12.55
N ILE A 68 -0.65 16.91 -11.70
CA ILE A 68 -1.88 16.38 -11.06
C ILE A 68 -2.55 17.47 -10.23
N LEU A 69 -1.79 18.14 -9.36
CA LEU A 69 -2.34 19.17 -8.47
C LEU A 69 -2.92 20.34 -9.25
N ILE A 70 -2.23 20.86 -10.27
CA ILE A 70 -2.75 21.94 -11.12
C ILE A 70 -4.04 21.52 -11.82
N ALA A 71 -4.07 20.31 -12.39
CA ALA A 71 -5.28 19.78 -13.04
C ALA A 71 -6.43 19.71 -12.02
N CYS A 72 -6.18 19.11 -10.86
CA CYS A 72 -7.17 18.96 -9.80
C CYS A 72 -7.72 20.32 -9.31
N HIS A 73 -6.86 21.31 -9.05
CA HIS A 73 -7.27 22.66 -8.68
C HIS A 73 -8.09 23.35 -9.77
N THR A 74 -7.70 23.17 -11.04
CA THR A 74 -8.42 23.75 -12.18
C THR A 74 -9.82 23.14 -12.30
N PHE A 75 -9.92 21.82 -12.21
CA PHE A 75 -11.21 21.11 -12.21
C PHE A 75 -12.06 21.51 -11.01
N LEU A 76 -11.48 21.72 -9.83
CA LEU A 76 -12.21 22.19 -8.66
C LEU A 76 -12.79 23.59 -8.89
N ALA A 77 -11.99 24.53 -9.40
CA ALA A 77 -12.46 25.88 -9.68
C ALA A 77 -13.62 25.88 -10.69
N ILE A 78 -13.50 25.08 -11.76
CA ILE A 78 -14.55 24.90 -12.76
C ILE A 78 -15.80 24.26 -12.12
N HIS A 79 -15.61 23.25 -11.27
CA HIS A 79 -16.72 22.56 -10.61
C HIS A 79 -17.46 23.51 -9.67
N ILE A 80 -16.77 24.23 -8.79
CA ILE A 80 -17.36 25.23 -7.89
C ILE A 80 -18.13 26.28 -8.70
N HIS A 81 -17.53 26.83 -9.77
CA HIS A 81 -18.21 27.78 -10.64
C HIS A 81 -19.49 27.21 -11.25
N SER A 82 -19.46 25.95 -11.70
CA SER A 82 -20.65 25.29 -12.25
C SER A 82 -21.76 25.13 -11.22
N VAL A 83 -21.42 24.76 -9.97
CA VAL A 83 -22.41 24.58 -8.90
C VAL A 83 -23.11 25.92 -8.61
N PHE A 84 -22.38 27.04 -8.58
CA PHE A 84 -22.98 28.37 -8.37
C PHE A 84 -23.77 28.92 -9.57
N THR A 85 -23.52 28.45 -10.78
CA THR A 85 -24.18 28.99 -11.99
C THR A 85 -25.50 28.30 -12.33
N PHE A 86 -25.66 27.01 -11.99
CA PHE A 86 -26.79 26.21 -12.47
C PHE A 86 -28.09 26.28 -11.63
N GLU A 87 -28.13 26.96 -10.48
CA GLU A 87 -29.21 26.77 -9.48
C GLU A 87 -29.95 28.06 -9.05
N THR A 88 -30.21 28.98 -9.98
CA THR A 88 -30.84 30.29 -9.72
C THR A 88 -32.37 30.29 -9.52
N LYS A 89 -33.03 29.16 -9.20
CA LYS A 89 -34.52 29.08 -9.27
C LYS A 89 -35.30 28.54 -8.06
N GLU A 90 -34.70 28.02 -6.99
CA GLU A 90 -35.46 27.52 -5.82
C GLU A 90 -35.07 28.18 -4.48
N SER A 91 -36.00 28.12 -3.52
CA SER A 91 -36.07 28.93 -2.28
C SER A 91 -34.77 28.99 -1.45
N MET A 92 -34.43 30.21 -1.05
CA MET A 92 -33.05 30.73 -0.88
C MET A 92 -32.18 30.24 0.29
N THR A 93 -32.67 29.47 1.27
CA THR A 93 -31.88 29.18 2.48
C THR A 93 -31.39 27.73 2.59
N ALA A 94 -32.25 26.73 2.37
CA ALA A 94 -31.87 25.33 2.51
C ALA A 94 -30.97 24.82 1.35
N ALA A 95 -31.27 25.24 0.12
CA ALA A 95 -30.47 24.93 -1.06
C ALA A 95 -29.07 25.55 -0.97
N LEU A 96 -28.99 26.83 -0.57
CA LEU A 96 -27.73 27.55 -0.38
C LEU A 96 -26.86 26.89 0.69
N LEU A 97 -27.43 26.50 1.83
CA LEU A 97 -26.68 25.83 2.89
C LEU A 97 -26.11 24.49 2.42
N THR A 98 -26.90 23.69 1.71
CA THR A 98 -26.47 22.40 1.16
C THR A 98 -25.33 22.59 0.16
N GLN A 99 -25.41 23.61 -0.69
CA GLN A 99 -24.38 23.96 -1.64
C GLN A 99 -23.09 24.42 -0.97
N MET A 100 -23.18 25.28 0.05
CA MET A 100 -22.01 25.71 0.81
C MET A 100 -21.33 24.53 1.51
N ASN A 101 -22.10 23.62 2.10
CA ASN A 101 -21.57 22.39 2.69
C ASN A 101 -20.85 21.52 1.65
N TYR A 102 -21.43 21.38 0.46
CA TYR A 102 -20.81 20.64 -0.64
C TYR A 102 -19.48 21.26 -1.10
N VAL A 103 -19.44 22.59 -1.29
CA VAL A 103 -18.22 23.30 -1.67
C VAL A 103 -17.15 23.22 -0.57
N LEU A 104 -17.56 23.33 0.69
CA LEU A 104 -16.66 23.18 1.83
C LEU A 104 -16.05 21.77 1.88
N GLU A 105 -16.85 20.72 1.65
CA GLU A 105 -16.38 19.34 1.59
C GLU A 105 -15.34 19.15 0.47
N LEU A 106 -15.61 19.66 -0.74
CA LEU A 106 -14.66 19.61 -1.85
C LEU A 106 -13.34 20.33 -1.52
N PHE A 107 -13.43 21.49 -0.87
CA PHE A 107 -12.25 22.26 -0.47
C PHE A 107 -11.42 21.54 0.60
N LEU A 108 -12.07 20.96 1.62
CA LEU A 108 -11.40 20.16 2.65
C LEU A 108 -10.75 18.90 2.04
N LEU A 109 -11.40 18.27 1.07
CA LEU A 109 -10.85 17.12 0.36
C LEU A 109 -9.59 17.48 -0.43
N LEU A 110 -9.58 18.63 -1.12
CA LEU A 110 -8.40 19.15 -1.79
C LEU A 110 -7.26 19.42 -0.80
N LEU A 111 -7.53 20.17 0.28
CA LEU A 111 -6.51 20.48 1.30
C LEU A 111 -5.89 19.21 1.89
N SER A 112 -6.72 18.22 2.22
CA SER A 112 -6.24 16.93 2.73
C SER A 112 -5.38 16.19 1.69
N CYS A 113 -5.71 16.29 0.40
CA CYS A 113 -4.89 15.74 -0.67
C CYS A 113 -3.52 16.46 -0.81
N ASP A 114 -3.51 17.79 -0.74
CA ASP A 114 -2.27 18.59 -0.79
C ASP A 114 -1.35 18.26 0.38
N ILE A 115 -1.91 18.21 1.60
CA ILE A 115 -1.19 17.80 2.81
C ILE A 115 -0.62 16.40 2.62
N THR A 116 -1.39 15.47 2.04
CA THR A 116 -0.94 14.10 1.76
C THR A 116 0.29 14.08 0.85
N TYR A 117 0.29 14.84 -0.25
CA TYR A 117 1.44 14.94 -1.15
C TYR A 117 2.65 15.58 -0.46
N ILE A 118 2.45 16.66 0.28
CA ILE A 118 3.52 17.35 1.02
C ILE A 118 4.13 16.38 2.06
N CYS A 119 3.31 15.68 2.83
CA CYS A 119 3.77 14.69 3.82
C CYS A 119 4.53 13.54 3.17
N ALA A 120 4.03 13.00 2.05
CA ALA A 120 4.70 11.96 1.29
C ALA A 120 6.06 12.42 0.77
N PHE A 121 6.13 13.65 0.25
CA PHE A 121 7.38 14.24 -0.23
C PHE A 121 8.38 14.49 0.90
N LEU A 122 7.99 15.15 1.98
CA LEU A 122 8.88 15.48 3.11
C LEU A 122 9.43 14.23 3.81
N ASN A 123 8.59 13.20 3.96
CA ASN A 123 8.97 11.98 4.69
C ASN A 123 9.55 10.87 3.81
N ARG A 124 9.76 11.11 2.51
CA ARG A 124 10.22 10.11 1.54
C ARG A 124 11.44 9.30 1.96
N TYR A 125 12.48 9.96 2.48
CA TYR A 125 13.70 9.30 2.90
C TYR A 125 13.48 8.45 4.14
N LYS A 126 12.60 8.89 5.05
CA LYS A 126 12.24 8.13 6.25
C LYS A 126 11.55 6.82 5.87
N TYR A 127 10.56 6.86 4.97
CA TYR A 127 9.86 5.65 4.53
C TYR A 127 10.80 4.64 3.88
N ILE A 128 11.68 5.09 2.99
CA ILE A 128 12.66 4.20 2.36
C ILE A 128 13.66 3.65 3.38
N ASN A 129 14.13 4.47 4.31
CA ASN A 129 15.07 4.01 5.33
C ASN A 129 14.42 2.96 6.25
N ILE A 130 13.18 3.18 6.68
CA ILE A 130 12.41 2.21 7.47
C ILE A 130 12.26 0.91 6.67
N MET A 131 11.79 1.00 5.43
CA MET A 131 11.60 -0.18 4.56
C MET A 131 12.92 -0.95 4.36
N LYS A 132 14.03 -0.25 4.10
CA LYS A 132 15.37 -0.86 3.99
C LYS A 132 15.78 -1.59 5.26
N LYS A 133 15.59 -0.96 6.43
CA LYS A 133 15.91 -1.56 7.74
C LYS A 133 15.05 -2.79 8.01
N VAL A 134 13.74 -2.72 7.74
CA VAL A 134 12.81 -3.85 7.93
C VAL A 134 13.19 -5.03 7.03
N VAL A 135 13.48 -4.79 5.75
CA VAL A 135 13.88 -5.84 4.80
C VAL A 135 15.26 -6.42 5.18
N ALA A 136 16.21 -5.58 5.59
CA ALA A 136 17.52 -6.04 6.03
C ALA A 136 17.42 -6.92 7.29
N MET A 137 16.66 -6.48 8.30
CA MET A 137 16.40 -7.27 9.51
C MET A 137 15.68 -8.58 9.19
N TRP A 138 14.70 -8.55 8.29
CA TRP A 138 13.98 -9.76 7.86
C TRP A 138 14.94 -10.81 7.30
N ARG A 139 15.89 -10.40 6.46
CA ARG A 139 16.87 -11.31 5.84
C ARG A 139 17.93 -11.83 6.80
N ALA A 140 18.21 -11.09 7.87
CA ALA A 140 19.16 -11.50 8.91
C ALA A 140 18.59 -12.56 9.85
N LEU A 141 17.27 -12.71 9.92
CA LEU A 141 16.61 -13.71 10.76
C LEU A 141 16.60 -15.11 10.09
N PRO A 142 16.68 -16.20 10.86
CA PRO A 142 16.70 -17.56 10.32
C PRO A 142 15.38 -17.95 9.62
N TYR A 143 15.51 -18.73 8.55
CA TYR A 143 14.45 -18.95 7.53
C TYR A 143 13.42 -20.05 7.84
N GLN A 144 13.55 -20.81 8.93
CA GLN A 144 12.80 -22.07 9.06
C GLN A 144 11.27 -21.92 9.00
N ASP A 145 10.70 -20.84 9.55
CA ASP A 145 9.24 -20.58 9.50
C ASP A 145 8.88 -19.32 8.67
N SER A 146 9.87 -18.69 8.03
CA SER A 146 9.71 -17.39 7.37
C SER A 146 8.69 -17.44 6.24
N ASN A 147 8.56 -18.58 5.57
CA ASN A 147 7.67 -18.76 4.42
C ASN A 147 6.19 -18.71 4.80
N GLN A 148 5.80 -19.27 5.95
CA GLN A 148 4.40 -19.23 6.39
C GLN A 148 3.98 -17.79 6.74
N ILE A 149 4.80 -17.10 7.53
CA ILE A 149 4.53 -15.71 7.93
C ILE A 149 4.45 -14.80 6.70
N LEU A 150 5.33 -14.98 5.71
CA LEU A 150 5.26 -14.21 4.46
C LEU A 150 4.07 -14.59 3.58
N ARG A 151 3.58 -15.83 3.62
CA ARG A 151 2.35 -16.21 2.91
C ARG A 151 1.14 -15.48 3.49
N GLU A 152 1.02 -15.40 4.82
CA GLU A 152 0.00 -14.59 5.50
C GLU A 152 0.12 -13.12 5.09
N PHE A 153 1.32 -12.55 5.18
CA PHE A 153 1.55 -11.15 4.77
C PHE A 153 1.21 -10.91 3.29
N ARG A 154 1.53 -11.86 2.39
CA ARG A 154 1.17 -11.77 0.97
C ARG A 154 -0.35 -11.78 0.77
N TYR A 155 -1.06 -12.60 1.51
CA TYR A 155 -2.52 -12.66 1.45
C TYR A 155 -3.12 -11.33 1.91
N GLU A 156 -2.67 -10.79 3.05
CA GLU A 156 -3.09 -9.49 3.56
C GLU A 156 -2.86 -8.36 2.54
N VAL A 157 -1.67 -8.27 1.97
CA VAL A 157 -1.37 -7.20 0.98
C VAL A 157 -2.16 -7.38 -0.32
N ARG A 158 -2.33 -8.61 -0.82
CA ARG A 158 -2.98 -8.82 -2.12
C ARG A 158 -4.50 -8.84 -2.04
N MET A 159 -5.06 -9.58 -1.09
CA MET A 159 -6.50 -9.79 -1.00
C MET A 159 -7.17 -8.70 -0.21
N VAL A 160 -6.62 -8.32 0.96
CA VAL A 160 -7.19 -7.24 1.76
C VAL A 160 -6.85 -5.92 1.09
N VAL A 161 -5.59 -5.50 1.06
CA VAL A 161 -5.25 -4.14 0.61
C VAL A 161 -5.57 -3.88 -0.86
N LEU A 162 -4.98 -4.65 -1.78
CA LEU A 162 -5.21 -4.41 -3.22
C LEU A 162 -6.64 -4.75 -3.63
N GLY A 163 -7.23 -5.81 -3.06
CA GLY A 163 -8.62 -6.19 -3.32
C GLY A 163 -9.61 -5.12 -2.87
N THR A 164 -9.49 -4.61 -1.64
CA THR A 164 -10.39 -3.56 -1.15
C THR A 164 -10.24 -2.27 -1.93
N LEU A 165 -9.01 -1.88 -2.27
CA LEU A 165 -8.78 -0.67 -3.05
C LEU A 165 -9.33 -0.79 -4.48
N LEU A 166 -9.21 -1.96 -5.11
CA LEU A 166 -9.81 -2.24 -6.43
C LEU A 166 -11.35 -2.17 -6.35
N ILE A 167 -11.95 -2.88 -5.40
CA ILE A 167 -13.41 -2.91 -5.21
C ILE A 167 -13.93 -1.50 -4.96
N TYR A 168 -13.26 -0.75 -4.08
CA TYR A 168 -13.60 0.65 -3.79
C TYR A 168 -13.60 1.49 -5.08
N ASN A 169 -12.52 1.45 -5.87
CA ASN A 169 -12.45 2.23 -7.10
C ASN A 169 -13.54 1.83 -8.09
N VAL A 170 -13.82 0.53 -8.26
CA VAL A 170 -14.90 0.05 -9.14
C VAL A 170 -16.27 0.55 -8.69
N ILE A 171 -16.56 0.47 -7.39
CA ILE A 171 -17.83 0.96 -6.84
C ILE A 171 -17.99 2.45 -7.08
N MET A 172 -16.94 3.26 -6.82
CA MET A 172 -16.98 4.70 -7.07
C MET A 172 -17.26 5.01 -8.54
N GLN A 173 -16.61 4.31 -9.47
CA GLN A 173 -16.90 4.47 -10.90
C GLN A 173 -18.35 4.08 -11.24
N CYS A 174 -18.84 2.95 -10.75
CA CYS A 174 -20.23 2.54 -10.97
C CYS A 174 -21.24 3.56 -10.43
N ILE A 175 -20.99 4.11 -9.24
CA ILE A 175 -21.83 5.17 -8.66
C ILE A 175 -21.78 6.43 -9.54
N ASN A 176 -20.60 6.86 -10.00
CA ASN A 176 -20.50 8.05 -10.83
C ASN A 176 -21.19 7.88 -12.20
N PHE A 177 -21.02 6.72 -12.85
CA PHE A 177 -21.61 6.42 -14.16
C PHE A 177 -23.08 6.00 -14.13
N SER A 178 -23.62 5.62 -12.97
CA SER A 178 -25.06 5.35 -12.82
C SER A 178 -25.91 6.62 -12.72
N ARG A 179 -25.29 7.80 -12.53
CA ARG A 179 -26.00 9.07 -12.44
C ARG A 179 -26.63 9.42 -13.79
N HIS A 180 -27.91 9.79 -13.80
CA HIS A 180 -28.55 10.40 -14.97
C HIS A 180 -28.10 11.86 -15.15
N SER A 181 -26.82 12.06 -15.42
CA SER A 181 -26.21 13.38 -15.58
C SER A 181 -25.39 13.45 -16.86
N ASN A 182 -25.13 14.66 -17.33
CA ASN A 182 -24.29 14.86 -18.52
C ASN A 182 -22.86 14.38 -18.25
N LEU A 183 -22.21 13.81 -19.27
CA LEU A 183 -20.83 13.31 -19.18
C LEU A 183 -19.86 14.33 -18.58
N TRP A 184 -20.04 15.63 -18.86
CA TRP A 184 -19.21 16.68 -18.28
C TRP A 184 -19.30 16.75 -16.75
N LYS A 185 -20.50 16.60 -16.17
CA LYS A 185 -20.69 16.56 -14.72
C LYS A 185 -20.05 15.31 -14.12
N MET A 186 -20.14 14.17 -14.80
CA MET A 186 -19.46 12.94 -14.38
C MET A 186 -17.94 13.09 -14.35
N ILE A 187 -17.35 13.70 -15.39
CA ILE A 187 -15.91 13.98 -15.45
C ILE A 187 -15.49 14.94 -14.33
N MET A 188 -16.28 15.98 -14.05
CA MET A 188 -15.98 16.89 -12.94
C MET A 188 -15.97 16.16 -11.61
N VAL A 189 -16.99 15.34 -11.32
CA VAL A 189 -17.04 14.54 -10.08
C VAL A 189 -15.86 13.57 -9.99
N LEU A 190 -15.51 12.90 -11.10
CA LEU A 190 -14.38 11.98 -11.15
C LEU A 190 -13.07 12.69 -10.76
N MET A 191 -12.83 13.89 -11.30
CA MET A 191 -11.60 14.64 -11.09
C MET A 191 -11.55 15.34 -9.72
N THR A 192 -12.68 15.82 -9.20
CA THR A 192 -12.72 16.63 -7.96
C THR A 192 -13.18 15.87 -6.73
N PHE A 193 -13.60 14.61 -6.85
CA PHE A 193 -14.04 13.81 -5.72
C PHE A 193 -13.36 12.45 -5.74
N ASP A 194 -13.67 11.62 -6.74
CA ASP A 194 -13.18 10.23 -6.80
C ASP A 194 -11.66 10.16 -6.81
N LEU A 195 -11.00 11.01 -7.61
CA LEU A 195 -9.54 11.03 -7.71
C LEU A 195 -8.88 11.40 -6.38
N TYR A 196 -9.31 12.48 -5.73
CA TYR A 196 -8.74 12.90 -4.45
C TYR A 196 -8.96 11.84 -3.36
N GLN A 197 -10.17 11.27 -3.31
CA GLN A 197 -10.50 10.26 -2.32
C GLN A 197 -9.66 8.98 -2.56
N SER A 198 -9.47 8.57 -3.82
CA SER A 198 -8.59 7.46 -4.17
C SER A 198 -7.13 7.72 -3.81
N ILE A 199 -6.62 8.94 -3.97
CA ILE A 199 -5.26 9.32 -3.53
C ILE A 199 -5.13 9.19 -2.01
N GLN A 200 -6.10 9.71 -1.25
CA GLN A 200 -6.08 9.61 0.22
C GLN A 200 -6.15 8.15 0.69
N TYR A 201 -7.06 7.34 0.13
CA TYR A 201 -7.13 5.92 0.48
C TYR A 201 -5.85 5.17 0.10
N ALA A 202 -5.28 5.43 -1.07
CA ALA A 202 -4.00 4.83 -1.46
C ALA A 202 -2.90 5.14 -0.43
N MET A 203 -2.87 6.35 0.13
CA MET A 203 -1.94 6.72 1.19
C MET A 203 -2.22 5.99 2.52
N VAL A 204 -3.48 5.88 2.92
CA VAL A 204 -3.87 5.14 4.13
C VAL A 204 -3.45 3.67 4.02
N PHE A 205 -3.73 3.04 2.88
CA PHE A 205 -3.28 1.68 2.61
C PHE A 205 -1.76 1.57 2.58
N PHE A 206 -1.05 2.62 2.17
CA PHE A 206 0.40 2.63 2.19
C PHE A 206 0.94 2.56 3.60
N TYR A 207 0.41 3.37 4.51
CA TYR A 207 0.77 3.27 5.93
C TYR A 207 0.37 1.93 6.53
N TYR A 208 -0.80 1.41 6.20
CA TYR A 208 -1.25 0.09 6.67
C TYR A 208 -0.27 -1.01 6.24
N VAL A 209 0.14 -1.07 4.97
CA VAL A 209 1.10 -2.06 4.47
C VAL A 209 2.46 -1.91 5.18
N PHE A 210 2.91 -0.67 5.41
CA PHE A 210 4.13 -0.41 6.18
C PHE A 210 4.05 -0.95 7.60
N ILE A 211 2.93 -0.73 8.29
CA ILE A 211 2.68 -1.29 9.63
C ILE A 211 2.66 -2.82 9.56
N MET A 212 2.00 -3.41 8.56
CA MET A 212 1.95 -4.86 8.39
C MET A 212 3.32 -5.48 8.12
N MET A 213 4.23 -4.79 7.42
CA MET A 213 5.63 -5.22 7.28
C MET A 213 6.33 -5.27 8.65
N LEU A 214 6.14 -4.25 9.50
CA LEU A 214 6.68 -4.22 10.86
C LEU A 214 6.08 -5.31 11.75
N VAL A 215 4.76 -5.49 11.73
CA VAL A 215 4.07 -6.56 12.47
C VAL A 215 4.57 -7.93 12.03
N THR A 216 4.76 -8.14 10.73
CA THR A 216 5.32 -9.36 10.16
C THR A 216 6.74 -9.63 10.68
N LEU A 217 7.58 -8.59 10.72
CA LEU A 217 8.93 -8.69 11.30
C LEU A 217 8.87 -9.06 12.78
N LEU A 218 8.01 -8.41 13.58
CA LEU A 218 7.85 -8.70 15.00
C LEU A 218 7.33 -10.12 15.26
N LYS A 219 6.39 -10.61 14.44
CA LYS A 219 5.94 -12.01 14.48
C LYS A 219 7.11 -12.97 14.27
N ASN A 220 7.96 -12.70 13.27
CA ASN A 220 9.13 -13.53 13.00
C ASN A 220 10.16 -13.50 14.15
N ILE A 221 10.41 -12.32 14.74
CA ILE A 221 11.28 -12.21 15.92
C ILE A 221 10.72 -13.04 17.08
N ARG A 222 9.41 -12.93 17.38
CA ARG A 222 8.77 -13.68 18.46
C ARG A 222 8.89 -15.20 18.27
N VAL A 223 8.65 -15.69 17.05
CA VAL A 223 8.77 -17.13 16.73
C VAL A 223 10.20 -17.61 16.99
N ASN A 224 11.21 -16.86 16.54
CA ASN A 224 12.60 -17.22 16.76
C ASN A 224 13.03 -17.17 18.24
N LEU A 225 12.55 -16.18 19.00
CA LEU A 225 12.81 -16.11 20.45
C LEU A 225 12.20 -17.30 21.20
N ASN A 226 10.97 -17.68 20.86
CA ASN A 226 10.31 -18.84 21.46
C ASN A 226 11.08 -20.14 21.17
N LYS A 227 11.60 -20.30 19.95
CA LYS A 227 12.43 -21.45 19.58
C LYS A 227 13.72 -21.51 20.40
N LEU A 228 14.45 -20.40 20.49
CA LEU A 228 15.66 -20.31 21.30
C LEU A 228 15.39 -20.63 22.78
N ALA A 229 14.26 -20.17 23.32
CA ALA A 229 13.84 -20.50 24.68
C ALA A 229 13.58 -22.01 24.87
N MET A 230 12.90 -22.65 23.90
CA MET A 230 12.66 -24.10 23.93
C MET A 230 13.95 -24.91 23.76
N GLU A 231 14.88 -24.50 22.89
CA GLU A 231 16.17 -25.16 22.72
C GLU A 231 17.02 -25.08 23.99
N LYS A 232 17.05 -23.91 24.63
CA LYS A 232 17.72 -23.73 25.92
C LYS A 232 17.12 -24.66 26.99
N GLN A 233 15.79 -24.73 27.07
CA GLN A 233 15.12 -25.62 28.03
C GLN A 233 15.44 -27.11 27.79
N LYS A 234 15.51 -27.53 26.52
CA LYS A 234 15.93 -28.90 26.16
C LYS A 234 17.36 -29.19 26.58
N LEU A 235 18.28 -28.24 26.37
CA LEU A 235 19.68 -28.38 26.76
C LEU A 235 19.83 -28.46 28.29
N ASP A 236 19.13 -27.59 29.03
CA ASP A 236 19.14 -27.59 30.49
C ASP A 236 18.61 -28.93 31.07
N ASN A 237 17.58 -29.51 30.45
CA ASN A 237 17.08 -30.83 30.81
C ASN A 237 18.10 -31.95 30.51
N TYR A 238 18.72 -31.93 29.33
CA TYR A 238 19.74 -32.92 28.96
C TYR A 238 20.95 -32.90 29.90
N VAL A 239 21.41 -31.71 30.30
CA VAL A 239 22.52 -31.57 31.27
C VAL A 239 22.14 -32.10 32.65
N LYS A 240 20.88 -31.92 33.08
CA LYS A 240 20.38 -32.51 34.34
C LYS A 240 20.36 -34.04 34.26
N ASP A 241 19.81 -34.60 33.17
CA ASP A 241 19.71 -36.06 32.99
C ASP A 241 21.10 -36.71 32.93
N TYR A 242 22.06 -36.08 32.25
CA TYR A 242 23.44 -36.57 32.18
C TYR A 242 24.13 -36.59 33.56
N LYS A 243 23.95 -35.53 34.36
CA LYS A 243 24.45 -35.49 35.75
C LYS A 243 23.81 -36.55 36.64
N LEU A 244 22.52 -36.85 36.45
CA LEU A 244 21.85 -37.94 37.16
C LEU A 244 22.40 -39.31 36.75
N SER A 245 22.63 -39.55 35.46
CA SER A 245 23.15 -40.84 34.97
C SER A 245 24.59 -41.14 35.42
N THR A 246 25.41 -40.12 35.64
CA THR A 246 26.81 -40.25 36.11
C THR A 246 26.92 -40.46 37.62
N PHE A 247 25.88 -40.13 38.40
CA PHE A 247 25.84 -40.36 39.84
C PHE A 247 25.33 -41.76 40.24
N VAL A 248 24.78 -42.54 39.30
CA VAL A 248 24.11 -43.84 39.56
C VAL A 248 24.94 -45.04 39.09
N MET A 249 26.19 -44.87 38.69
CA MET A 249 27.11 -46.01 38.45
C MET A 249 27.97 -46.28 39.69
N PRO A 250 27.67 -47.34 40.48
CA PRO A 250 28.57 -47.89 41.49
C PRO A 250 29.74 -48.68 40.89
#